data_AF-A0A8J5CVZ8-F1
#
_entry.id   AF-A0A8J5CVZ8-F1
#
_cell.length_a   1.000
_cell.length_b   1.000
_cell.length_c   1.000
_cell.angle_alpha   90.00
_cell.angle_beta   90.00
_cell.angle_gamma   90.00
#
_symmetry.space_group_name_H-M   'P 1'
#
loop_
_entity.id
_entity.type
_entity.pdbx_description
1 polymer ?
#
loop_
_entity_poly.entity_id
_entity_poly.type
_entity_poly.pdbx_seq_one_letter_code
_entity_poly.pdbx_strand_id
1 'polypeptide(L)'
;MLLETDNNSIYTKPAPLSTLDGDLQRIQQRMEGRMDKIKQVCSNENITKKSFTPQAIASARYMTEVLEDHRLLMCVVHKAGSSTWNTILAHHYNKFEELIQGDNMYKMISKLRPPREEYDRVIHSPSLFKVFMARNPFERVLSGFRNRIVTPAKMSAQAKKYVPHVLLYNRGIR
;
A
#
# COMPACT_ATOMS: atom_id res chain seq x y z
N MET A 1 54.21 -1.50 10.61
CA MET A 1 53.23 -1.49 11.70
C MET A 1 51.86 -1.54 11.04
N LEU A 2 51.33 -2.75 10.89
CA LEU A 2 50.02 -3.02 10.28
C LEU A 2 48.99 -2.91 11.41
N LEU A 3 47.98 -2.07 11.23
CA LEU A 3 46.76 -2.11 12.03
C LEU A 3 45.63 -2.45 11.07
N GLU A 4 45.19 -3.70 11.16
CA GLU A 4 43.95 -4.21 10.60
C GLU A 4 42.78 -3.49 11.28
N THR A 5 41.81 -3.04 10.50
CA THR A 5 40.49 -2.67 11.01
C THR A 5 39.43 -3.41 10.21
N ASP A 6 38.58 -4.10 10.96
CA ASP A 6 37.64 -5.12 10.52
C ASP A 6 36.57 -4.58 9.57
N ASN A 7 36.55 -5.11 8.36
CA ASN A 7 35.47 -4.95 7.39
C ASN A 7 34.30 -5.89 7.76
N ASN A 8 33.46 -5.48 8.71
CA ASN A 8 32.24 -6.22 9.04
C ASN A 8 31.13 -5.89 8.02
N SER A 9 31.24 -6.54 6.85
CA SER A 9 30.24 -6.52 5.79
C SER A 9 29.00 -7.31 6.20
N ILE A 10 27.98 -6.60 6.72
CA ILE A 10 26.63 -7.15 6.91
C ILE A 10 25.91 -7.16 5.55
N TYR A 11 26.41 -7.96 4.62
CA TYR A 11 25.64 -8.41 3.48
C TYR A 11 25.48 -9.91 3.63
N THR A 12 24.41 -10.32 4.32
CA THR A 12 23.99 -11.71 4.38
C THR A 12 23.72 -12.19 2.96
N LYS A 13 24.33 -13.32 2.58
CA LYS A 13 24.07 -14.00 1.31
C LYS A 13 22.56 -14.17 1.12
N PRO A 14 22.00 -13.92 -0.09
CA PRO A 14 20.61 -14.22 -0.36
C PRO A 14 20.34 -15.70 -0.07
N ALA A 15 19.22 -15.97 0.60
CA ALA A 15 18.84 -17.33 0.95
C ALA A 15 18.75 -18.21 -0.32
N PRO A 16 19.13 -19.50 -0.25
CA PRO A 16 19.09 -20.40 -1.40
C PRO A 16 17.68 -20.48 -1.99
N LEU A 17 17.53 -20.54 -3.32
CA LEU A 17 16.21 -20.56 -3.99
C LEU A 17 15.24 -21.63 -3.45
N SER A 18 15.74 -22.75 -2.95
CA SER A 18 14.92 -23.82 -2.36
C SER A 18 14.19 -23.42 -1.06
N THR A 19 14.68 -22.41 -0.33
CA THR A 19 13.98 -21.87 0.85
C THR A 19 12.86 -20.91 0.44
N LEU A 20 12.99 -20.28 -0.74
CA LEU A 20 12.01 -19.33 -1.27
C LEU A 20 10.67 -20.03 -1.60
N ASP A 21 10.71 -21.23 -2.19
CA ASP A 21 9.51 -22.00 -2.53
C ASP A 21 8.75 -22.46 -1.27
N GLY A 22 9.46 -22.92 -0.24
CA GLY A 22 8.86 -23.30 1.04
C GLY A 22 8.24 -22.10 1.77
N ASP A 23 8.88 -20.92 1.71
CA ASP A 23 8.35 -19.70 2.29
C ASP A 23 7.13 -19.17 1.52
N LEU A 24 7.13 -19.26 0.19
CA LEU A 24 5.97 -18.92 -0.64
C LEU A 24 4.76 -19.82 -0.32
N GLN A 25 4.96 -21.13 -0.17
CA GLN A 25 3.90 -22.05 0.23
C GLN A 25 3.34 -21.72 1.62
N ARG A 26 4.20 -21.40 2.59
CA ARG A 26 3.78 -20.97 3.94
C ARG A 26 2.99 -19.66 3.91
N ILE A 27 3.40 -18.71 3.08
CA ILE A 27 2.68 -17.45 2.88
C ILE A 27 1.29 -17.74 2.28
N GLN A 28 1.21 -18.59 1.27
CA GLN A 28 -0.05 -19.00 0.62
C GLN A 28 -1.04 -19.57 1.65
N GLN A 29 -0.60 -20.56 2.44
CA GLN A 29 -1.42 -21.19 3.47
C GLN A 29 -1.92 -20.19 4.53
N ARG A 30 -1.06 -19.25 4.96
CA ARG A 30 -1.46 -18.19 5.89
C ARG A 30 -2.49 -17.24 5.28
N MET A 31 -2.39 -16.94 3.98
CA MET A 31 -3.37 -16.10 3.28
C MET A 31 -4.71 -16.80 3.14
N GLU A 32 -4.71 -18.11 2.85
CA GLU A 32 -5.93 -18.93 2.80
C GLU A 32 -6.64 -18.96 4.15
N GLY A 33 -5.92 -19.28 5.23
CA GLY A 33 -6.51 -19.30 6.58
C GLY A 33 -7.06 -17.92 7.01
N ARG A 34 -6.39 -16.83 6.63
CA ARG A 34 -6.91 -15.47 6.84
C ARG A 34 -8.18 -15.21 6.02
N MET A 35 -8.21 -15.66 4.77
CA MET A 35 -9.35 -15.48 3.90
C MET A 35 -10.59 -16.21 4.43
N ASP A 36 -10.41 -17.42 4.95
CA ASP A 36 -11.51 -18.17 5.55
C ASP A 36 -12.01 -17.51 6.83
N LYS A 37 -11.10 -16.93 7.63
CA LYS A 37 -11.51 -16.13 8.78
C LYS A 37 -12.30 -14.88 8.37
N ILE A 38 -11.87 -14.19 7.31
CA ILE A 38 -12.60 -13.03 6.77
C ILE A 38 -13.99 -13.45 6.31
N LYS A 39 -14.12 -14.54 5.53
CA LYS A 39 -15.43 -15.07 5.09
C LYS A 39 -16.34 -15.35 6.28
N GLN A 40 -15.82 -16.01 7.32
CA GLN A 40 -16.56 -16.33 8.54
C GLN A 40 -17.04 -15.07 9.28
N VAL A 41 -16.17 -14.07 9.45
CA VAL A 41 -16.57 -12.82 10.13
C VAL A 41 -17.59 -12.07 9.27
N CYS A 42 -17.36 -11.97 7.96
CA CYS A 42 -18.28 -11.29 7.05
C CYS A 42 -19.64 -11.98 6.92
N SER A 43 -19.74 -13.30 7.14
CA SER A 43 -21.04 -14.00 7.18
C SER A 43 -21.81 -13.74 8.48
N ASN A 44 -21.10 -13.51 9.58
CA ASN A 44 -21.69 -13.26 10.89
C ASN A 44 -22.10 -11.80 11.07
N GLU A 45 -21.43 -10.89 10.37
CA GLU A 45 -21.75 -9.48 10.36
C GLU A 45 -22.81 -9.19 9.28
N ASN A 46 -23.83 -8.39 9.60
CA ASN A 46 -24.87 -7.96 8.66
C ASN A 46 -24.35 -6.87 7.69
N ILE A 47 -23.19 -7.11 7.07
CA ILE A 47 -22.55 -6.21 6.11
C ILE A 47 -23.38 -6.26 4.82
N THR A 48 -24.37 -5.39 4.73
CA THR A 48 -25.20 -5.29 3.53
C THR A 48 -24.31 -5.10 2.28
N LYS A 49 -24.56 -5.88 1.23
CA LYS A 49 -23.90 -5.76 -0.09
C LYS A 49 -23.95 -4.34 -0.69
N LYS A 50 -24.80 -3.46 -0.14
CA LYS A 50 -24.88 -2.04 -0.45
C LYS A 50 -23.59 -1.25 -0.16
N SER A 51 -22.68 -1.75 0.70
CA SER A 51 -21.44 -1.05 1.04
C SER A 51 -20.37 -1.08 -0.05
N PHE A 52 -20.50 -1.95 -1.06
CA PHE A 52 -19.54 -2.06 -2.17
C PHE A 52 -20.28 -1.94 -3.50
N THR A 53 -20.51 -0.70 -3.94
CA THR A 53 -21.03 -0.48 -5.30
C THR A 53 -19.96 -0.88 -6.33
N PRO A 54 -20.34 -1.39 -7.51
CA PRO A 54 -19.40 -1.61 -8.61
C PRO A 54 -18.56 -0.36 -8.92
N GLN A 55 -19.17 0.82 -8.83
CA GLN A 55 -18.47 2.11 -8.93
C GLN A 55 -17.38 2.29 -7.88
N ALA A 56 -17.62 1.93 -6.62
CA ALA A 56 -16.62 2.04 -5.55
C ALA A 56 -15.44 1.09 -5.79
N ILE A 57 -15.72 -0.14 -6.24
CA ILE A 57 -14.69 -1.13 -6.58
C ILE A 57 -13.88 -0.64 -7.80
N ALA A 58 -14.55 -0.16 -8.85
CA ALA A 58 -13.89 0.39 -10.02
C ALA A 58 -12.99 1.58 -9.65
N SER A 59 -13.48 2.50 -8.81
CA SER A 59 -12.72 3.66 -8.33
C SER A 59 -11.44 3.28 -7.60
N ALA A 60 -11.46 2.18 -6.83
CA ALA A 60 -10.27 1.67 -6.15
C ALA A 60 -9.24 1.02 -7.09
N ARG A 61 -9.67 0.51 -8.26
CA ARG A 61 -8.75 -0.04 -9.27
C ARG A 61 -7.87 1.05 -9.87
N TYR A 62 -8.39 2.26 -10.09
CA TYR A 62 -7.65 3.36 -10.73
C TYR A 62 -6.58 4.04 -9.86
N MET A 63 -6.09 3.36 -8.82
CA MET A 63 -5.00 3.84 -7.98
C MET A 63 -3.64 3.41 -8.55
N THR A 64 -3.42 3.65 -9.85
CA THR A 64 -2.21 3.24 -10.58
C THR A 64 -1.56 4.44 -11.24
N GLU A 65 -0.24 4.52 -11.15
CA GLU A 65 0.62 5.49 -11.81
C GLU A 65 1.54 4.75 -12.78
N VAL A 66 1.74 5.30 -13.98
CA VAL A 66 2.59 4.72 -15.02
C VAL A 66 3.67 5.72 -15.38
N LEU A 67 4.93 5.32 -15.19
CA LEU A 67 6.11 6.09 -15.61
C LEU A 67 6.69 5.39 -16.84
N GLU A 68 6.20 5.80 -18.02
CA GLU A 68 6.53 5.17 -19.31
C GLU A 68 8.04 5.12 -19.57
N ASP A 69 8.77 6.21 -19.28
CA ASP A 69 10.22 6.29 -19.50
C ASP A 69 11.00 5.21 -18.74
N HIS A 70 10.44 4.70 -17.65
CA HIS A 70 11.05 3.71 -16.77
C HIS A 70 10.39 2.34 -16.88
N ARG A 71 9.39 2.22 -17.77
CA ARG A 71 8.54 1.04 -17.88
C ARG A 71 8.04 0.60 -16.51
N LEU A 72 7.67 1.55 -15.65
CA LEU A 72 7.30 1.32 -14.25
C LEU A 72 5.82 1.56 -14.07
N LEU A 73 5.14 0.59 -13.46
CA LEU A 73 3.75 0.71 -13.03
C LEU A 73 3.72 0.61 -11.50
N MET A 74 3.22 1.66 -10.86
CA MET A 74 3.13 1.74 -9.41
C MET A 74 1.68 1.80 -8.94
N CYS A 75 1.29 0.87 -8.06
CA CYS A 75 0.01 0.91 -7.38
C CYS A 75 0.10 1.78 -6.10
N VAL A 76 -0.69 2.85 -6.06
CA VAL A 76 -0.74 3.83 -4.98
C VAL A 76 -1.66 3.31 -3.87
N VAL A 77 -1.04 2.79 -2.80
CA VAL A 77 -1.73 2.31 -1.63
C VAL A 77 -1.70 3.37 -0.53
N HIS A 78 -2.86 3.93 -0.21
CA HIS A 78 -2.97 4.94 0.85
C HIS A 78 -2.38 4.46 2.18
N LYS A 79 -1.59 5.33 2.80
CA LYS A 79 -0.95 5.12 4.12
C LYS A 79 0.02 3.92 4.19
N ALA A 80 0.45 3.41 3.03
CA ALA A 80 1.51 2.40 2.91
C ALA A 80 2.88 2.99 2.51
N GLY A 81 3.02 4.32 2.47
CA GLY A 81 4.26 5.00 2.10
C GLY A 81 4.35 5.41 0.63
N SER A 82 3.27 5.30 -0.15
CA SER A 82 3.28 5.70 -1.56
C SER A 82 3.70 7.14 -1.80
N SER A 83 3.27 8.10 -0.97
CA SER A 83 3.65 9.50 -1.15
C SER A 83 5.17 9.73 -1.05
N THR A 84 5.88 8.98 -0.21
CA THR A 84 7.35 9.06 -0.10
C THR A 84 8.02 8.58 -1.38
N TRP A 85 7.53 7.48 -1.94
CA TRP A 85 7.99 7.01 -3.25
C TRP A 85 7.68 8.02 -4.34
N ASN A 86 6.48 8.62 -4.35
CA ASN A 86 6.14 9.68 -5.29
C ASN A 86 7.12 10.86 -5.17
N THR A 87 7.51 11.28 -3.96
CA THR A 87 8.53 12.31 -3.73
C THR A 87 9.87 11.92 -4.35
N ILE A 88 10.37 10.71 -4.07
CA ILE A 88 11.65 10.23 -4.60
C ILE A 88 11.63 10.21 -6.13
N LEU A 89 10.58 9.65 -6.73
CA LEU A 89 10.43 9.59 -8.17
C LEU A 89 10.34 11.00 -8.76
N ALA A 90 9.53 11.89 -8.18
CA ALA A 90 9.40 13.26 -8.67
C ALA A 90 10.73 14.02 -8.67
N HIS A 91 11.52 13.93 -7.60
CA HIS A 91 12.84 14.56 -7.52
C HIS A 91 13.85 13.93 -8.47
N HIS A 92 13.85 12.61 -8.60
CA HIS A 92 14.80 11.92 -9.46
C HIS A 92 14.55 12.22 -10.95
N TYR A 93 13.29 12.42 -11.34
CA TYR A 93 12.91 12.59 -12.75
C TYR A 93 12.71 14.03 -13.18
N ASN A 94 12.78 15.00 -12.26
CA ASN A 94 12.64 16.44 -12.53
C ASN A 94 11.40 16.81 -13.38
N LYS A 95 10.32 16.01 -13.28
CA LYS A 95 9.13 16.08 -14.14
C LYS A 95 7.88 16.60 -13.45
N PHE A 96 7.96 17.01 -12.18
CA PHE A 96 6.81 17.44 -11.39
C PHE A 96 7.13 18.57 -10.40
N GLU A 97 7.92 19.56 -10.83
CA GLU A 97 8.37 20.68 -9.98
C GLU A 97 7.20 21.40 -9.30
N GLU A 98 6.08 21.60 -9.99
CA GLU A 98 4.90 22.24 -9.39
C GLU A 98 4.23 21.41 -8.28
N LEU A 99 4.38 20.08 -8.31
CA LEU A 99 3.88 19.21 -7.24
C LEU A 99 4.85 19.17 -6.06
N ILE A 100 6.15 19.26 -6.32
CA ILE A 100 7.23 19.28 -5.32
C ILE A 100 7.11 20.55 -4.48
N GLN A 101 7.03 21.71 -5.12
CA GLN A 101 6.92 22.99 -4.43
C GLN A 101 5.64 23.13 -3.60
N GLY A 102 4.56 22.46 -4.02
CA GLY A 102 3.28 22.48 -3.32
C GLY A 102 3.06 21.40 -2.27
N ASP A 103 4.04 20.52 -2.01
CA ASP A 103 3.89 19.31 -1.16
C ASP A 103 2.63 18.48 -1.50
N ASN A 104 2.34 18.36 -2.80
CA ASN A 104 1.12 17.76 -3.31
C ASN A 104 1.39 16.44 -4.05
N MET A 105 2.39 15.67 -3.60
CA MET A 105 2.82 14.40 -4.23
C MET A 105 1.70 13.36 -4.37
N TYR A 106 0.70 13.40 -3.49
CA TYR A 106 -0.48 12.54 -3.60
C TYR A 106 -1.34 12.84 -4.85
N LYS A 107 -1.15 14.00 -5.48
CA LYS A 107 -1.80 14.37 -6.75
C LYS A 107 -1.02 13.89 -7.98
N MET A 108 0.17 13.30 -7.83
CA MET A 108 0.91 12.74 -8.97
C MET A 108 0.07 11.73 -9.75
N ILE A 109 -0.77 10.97 -9.03
CA ILE A 109 -1.73 10.05 -9.62
C ILE A 109 -2.72 10.68 -10.59
N SER A 110 -3.10 11.95 -10.43
CA SER A 110 -4.01 12.58 -11.39
C SER A 110 -3.33 12.88 -12.73
N LYS A 111 -1.99 12.92 -12.75
CA LYS A 111 -1.19 13.16 -13.96
C LYS A 111 -0.69 11.88 -14.62
N LEU A 112 -0.39 10.86 -13.80
CA LEU A 112 0.23 9.61 -14.24
C LEU A 112 -0.74 8.43 -14.34
N ARG A 113 -2.01 8.64 -14.02
CA ARG A 113 -3.02 7.60 -14.15
C ARG A 113 -3.28 7.33 -15.64
N PRO A 114 -3.25 6.06 -16.09
CA PRO A 114 -3.62 5.74 -17.46
C PRO A 114 -5.10 6.05 -17.71
N PRO A 115 -5.49 6.43 -18.94
CA PRO A 115 -6.88 6.58 -19.32
C PRO A 115 -7.69 5.32 -18.97
N ARG A 116 -8.99 5.48 -18.66
CA ARG A 116 -9.82 4.34 -18.23
C ARG A 116 -9.92 3.27 -19.31
N GLU A 117 -9.95 3.70 -20.55
CA GLU A 117 -10.05 2.88 -21.75
C GLU A 117 -8.80 2.03 -21.96
N GLU A 118 -7.65 2.49 -21.46
CA GLU A 118 -6.36 1.82 -21.59
C GLU A 118 -5.95 1.05 -20.33
N TYR A 119 -6.66 1.26 -19.22
CA TYR A 119 -6.29 0.74 -17.92
C TYR A 119 -6.04 -0.78 -17.96
N ASP A 120 -6.99 -1.56 -18.49
CA ASP A 120 -6.87 -3.02 -18.56
C ASP A 120 -5.68 -3.47 -19.42
N ARG A 121 -5.41 -2.78 -20.53
CA ARG A 121 -4.24 -3.05 -21.38
C ARG A 121 -2.94 -2.79 -20.61
N VAL A 122 -2.88 -1.67 -19.89
CA VAL A 122 -1.68 -1.22 -19.19
C VAL A 122 -1.37 -2.11 -17.98
N ILE A 123 -2.36 -2.45 -17.15
CA ILE A 123 -2.12 -3.30 -15.97
C ILE A 123 -1.72 -4.73 -16.32
N HIS A 124 -2.14 -5.25 -17.47
CA HIS A 124 -1.77 -6.59 -17.94
C HIS A 124 -0.52 -6.58 -18.83
N SER A 125 0.04 -5.40 -19.14
CA SER A 125 1.25 -5.32 -19.94
C SER A 125 2.40 -6.09 -19.29
N PRO A 126 3.07 -7.00 -20.02
CA PRO A 126 4.28 -7.67 -19.55
C PRO A 126 5.52 -6.77 -19.68
N SER A 127 5.43 -5.66 -20.43
CA SER A 127 6.56 -4.77 -20.65
C SER A 127 6.85 -3.87 -19.44
N LEU A 128 5.90 -3.75 -18.51
CA LEU A 128 6.01 -2.89 -17.34
C LEU A 128 6.44 -3.68 -16.10
N PHE A 129 7.43 -3.14 -15.39
CA PHE A 129 7.80 -3.57 -14.05
C PHE A 129 6.76 -3.06 -13.05
N LYS A 130 6.14 -3.97 -12.29
CA LYS A 130 4.98 -3.66 -11.44
C LYS A 130 5.39 -3.66 -9.98
N VAL A 131 5.10 -2.55 -9.30
CA VAL A 131 5.40 -2.38 -7.88
C VAL A 131 4.17 -1.93 -7.12
N PHE A 132 4.09 -2.34 -5.85
CA PHE A 132 3.11 -1.83 -4.91
C PHE A 132 3.74 -1.74 -3.52
N MET A 133 3.23 -0.80 -2.72
CA MET A 133 3.71 -0.59 -1.37
C MET A 133 2.81 -1.33 -0.39
N ALA A 134 3.41 -2.23 0.37
CA ALA A 134 2.73 -2.98 1.41
C ALA A 134 3.04 -2.38 2.80
N ARG A 135 2.04 -2.39 3.67
CA ARG A 135 2.19 -2.10 5.10
C ARG A 135 1.33 -3.06 5.88
N ASN A 136 1.72 -3.37 7.12
CA ASN A 136 0.85 -4.09 8.04
C ASN A 136 -0.56 -3.48 8.03
N PRO A 137 -1.62 -4.26 7.75
CA PRO A 137 -2.97 -3.73 7.58
C PRO A 137 -3.46 -2.92 8.79
N PHE A 138 -3.14 -3.35 10.01
CA PHE A 138 -3.54 -2.67 11.23
C PHE A 138 -2.82 -1.33 11.39
N GLU A 139 -1.50 -1.30 11.21
CA GLU A 139 -0.75 -0.04 11.22
C GLU A 139 -1.25 0.94 10.15
N ARG A 140 -1.64 0.43 8.97
CA ARG A 140 -2.19 1.26 7.89
C ARG A 140 -3.51 1.90 8.31
N VAL A 141 -4.40 1.14 8.96
CA VAL A 141 -5.65 1.66 9.53
C VAL A 141 -5.34 2.72 10.59
N LEU A 142 -4.48 2.42 11.55
CA LEU A 142 -4.08 3.38 12.58
C LEU A 142 -3.49 4.66 11.97
N SER A 143 -2.61 4.55 10.98
CA SER A 143 -2.05 5.69 10.27
C SER A 143 -3.12 6.52 9.55
N GLY A 144 -4.13 5.87 8.97
CA GLY A 144 -5.31 6.49 8.36
C GLY A 144 -6.14 7.32 9.34
N PHE A 145 -6.33 6.79 10.54
CA PHE A 145 -7.13 7.45 11.58
C PHE A 145 -6.31 8.40 12.47
N ARG A 146 -4.98 8.27 12.56
CA ARG A 146 -4.11 9.05 13.47
C ARG A 146 -4.40 10.55 13.40
N ASN A 147 -4.39 11.14 12.20
CA ASN A 147 -4.61 12.58 12.03
C ASN A 147 -6.04 13.01 12.40
N ARG A 148 -6.99 12.06 12.41
CA ARG A 148 -8.40 12.28 12.79
C ARG A 148 -8.65 12.01 14.28
N ILE A 149 -7.72 11.32 14.96
CA ILE A 149 -7.76 11.02 16.40
C ILE A 149 -6.97 12.07 17.19
N VAL A 150 -5.75 12.37 16.75
CA VAL A 150 -4.79 13.22 17.48
C VAL A 150 -5.18 14.70 17.42
N THR A 151 -5.99 15.11 16.44
CA THR A 151 -6.46 16.50 16.30
C THR A 151 -7.99 16.55 16.49
N PRO A 152 -8.49 16.82 17.70
CA PRO A 152 -9.94 16.85 17.99
C PRO A 152 -10.73 17.77 17.07
N ALA A 153 -10.14 18.91 16.68
CA ALA A 153 -10.74 19.88 15.76
C ALA A 153 -10.95 19.35 14.33
N LYS A 154 -10.27 18.26 13.94
CA LYS A 154 -10.37 17.60 12.62
C LYS A 154 -11.00 16.21 12.70
N MET A 155 -11.62 15.87 13.84
CA MET A 155 -12.22 14.57 14.05
C MET A 155 -13.51 14.42 13.25
N SER A 156 -13.39 13.84 12.06
CA SER A 156 -14.52 13.48 11.19
C SER A 156 -15.52 12.57 11.92
N ALA A 157 -16.81 12.65 11.56
CA ALA A 157 -17.85 11.77 12.12
C ALA A 157 -17.51 10.27 11.96
N GLN A 158 -16.86 9.90 10.86
CA GLN A 158 -16.37 8.55 10.60
C GLN A 158 -15.30 8.13 11.61
N ALA A 159 -14.38 9.03 11.96
CA ALA A 159 -13.37 8.74 12.98
C ALA A 159 -14.01 8.53 14.35
N LYS A 160 -14.97 9.37 14.76
CA LYS A 160 -15.71 9.19 16.02
C LYS A 160 -16.37 7.81 16.11
N LYS A 161 -16.95 7.36 15.00
CA LYS A 161 -17.65 6.07 14.93
C LYS A 161 -16.69 4.87 14.96
N TYR A 162 -15.64 4.87 14.13
CA TYR A 162 -14.85 3.65 13.90
C TYR A 162 -13.62 3.50 14.80
N VAL A 163 -13.05 4.61 15.31
CA VAL A 163 -11.84 4.55 16.14
C VAL A 163 -12.02 3.73 17.42
N PRO A 164 -13.13 3.87 18.19
CA PRO A 164 -13.33 3.03 19.37
C PRO A 164 -13.30 1.55 19.03
N HIS A 165 -13.94 1.13 17.94
CA HIS A 165 -13.92 -0.27 17.49
C HIS A 165 -12.51 -0.72 17.12
N VAL A 166 -11.75 0.08 16.36
CA VAL A 166 -10.36 -0.25 15.99
C VAL A 166 -9.48 -0.45 17.23
N LEU A 167 -9.65 0.36 18.27
CA LEU A 167 -8.90 0.24 19.52
C LEU A 167 -9.40 -0.93 20.37
N LEU A 168 -10.71 -1.18 20.44
CA LEU A 168 -11.30 -2.28 21.21
C LEU A 168 -10.90 -3.65 20.66
N TYR A 169 -11.04 -3.88 19.36
CA TYR A 169 -10.70 -5.15 18.73
C TYR A 169 -9.19 -5.47 18.77
N ASN A 170 -8.35 -4.46 19.01
CA ASN A 170 -6.90 -4.65 19.12
C ASN A 170 -6.41 -4.88 20.57
N ARG A 171 -7.25 -4.65 21.59
CA ARG A 171 -6.90 -4.98 22.99
C ARG A 171 -6.88 -6.49 23.28
N GLY A 172 -7.44 -7.31 22.38
CA GLY A 172 -7.51 -8.77 22.49
C GLY A 172 -6.42 -9.54 21.75
N ILE A 173 -5.51 -8.86 21.04
CA ILE A 173 -4.33 -9.49 20.41
C ILE A 173 -3.18 -9.37 21.42
N ARG A 174 -3.09 -10.34 22.33
CA ARG A 174 -1.90 -10.60 23.16
C ARG A 174 -1.15 -11.78 22.58
#